data_AF-A0AAW6XZB8-F1
#
_entry.id   AF-A0AAW6XZB8-F1
#
_cell.length_a   1.000
_cell.length_b   1.000
_cell.length_c   1.000
_cell.angle_alpha   90.00
_cell.angle_beta   90.00
_cell.angle_gamma   90.00
#
_symmetry.space_group_name_H-M   'P 1'
#
loop_
_entity.id
_entity.type
_entity.pdbx_description
1 polymer ?
#
loop_
_entity_poly.entity_id
_entity_poly.type
_entity_poly.pdbx_seq_one_letter_code
_entity_poly.pdbx_strand_id
1 'polypeptide(L)' 'KNGTNNKGELTAVLNLLESTREAGLADQELVIFADSQYVINALTKWIRGWKKKNWKKADGKPVLNKDLMVALDKEM' A
#
# COMPACT_ATOMS: atom_id res chain seq x y z
N LYS A 1 -12.10 -1.59 -18.83
CA LYS A 1 -11.60 -2.50 -17.77
C LYS A 1 -10.16 -2.10 -17.44
N ASN A 2 -9.94 -1.13 -16.54
CA ASN A 2 -8.60 -0.56 -16.30
C ASN A 2 -8.15 -0.73 -14.84
N GLY A 3 -8.29 -1.94 -14.30
CA GLY A 3 -7.50 -2.34 -13.15
C GLY A 3 -6.15 -2.81 -13.68
N THR A 4 -5.10 -2.00 -13.57
CA THR A 4 -3.73 -2.49 -13.77
C THR A 4 -3.44 -3.55 -12.69
N ASN A 5 -2.67 -4.59 -12.99
CA ASN A 5 -2.30 -5.67 -12.05
C ASN A 5 -1.97 -5.12 -10.64
N ASN A 6 -1.14 -4.08 -10.59
CA ASN A 6 -0.71 -3.39 -9.38
C ASN A 6 -1.85 -2.87 -8.49
N LYS A 7 -2.96 -2.36 -9.05
CA LYS A 7 -4.07 -1.84 -8.25
C LYS A 7 -4.83 -2.98 -7.58
N GLY A 8 -5.01 -4.10 -8.29
CA GLY A 8 -5.64 -5.30 -7.73
C GLY A 8 -4.82 -5.86 -6.58
N GLU A 9 -3.51 -6.02 -6.78
CA GLU A 9 -2.61 -6.52 -5.75
C GLU A 9 -2.55 -5.60 -4.51
N LEU A 10 -2.46 -4.29 -4.68
CA LEU A 10 -2.49 -3.35 -3.55
C LEU A 10 -3.82 -3.40 -2.78
N THR A 11 -4.93 -3.61 -3.50
CA THR A 11 -6.24 -3.77 -2.87
C THR A 11 -6.28 -5.06 -2.07
N ALA A 12 -5.70 -6.15 -2.58
CA ALA A 12 -5.60 -7.41 -1.86
C ALA A 12 -4.77 -7.28 -0.57
N VAL A 13 -3.66 -6.53 -0.61
CA VAL A 13 -2.86 -6.24 0.59
C VAL A 13 -3.64 -5.40 1.61
N LEU A 14 -4.34 -4.36 1.17
CA LEU A 14 -5.16 -3.54 2.07
C LEU A 14 -6.23 -4.39 2.77
N ASN A 15 -6.98 -5.17 1.99
CA ASN A 15 -8.01 -6.05 2.51
C ASN A 15 -7.46 -7.07 3.51
N LEU A 16 -6.25 -7.60 3.28
CA LEU A 16 -5.57 -8.51 4.22
C LEU A 16 -5.27 -7.81 5.55
N LEU A 17 -4.72 -6.59 5.51
CA LEU A 17 -4.41 -5.82 6.71
C LEU A 17 -5.68 -5.46 7.50
N GLU A 18 -6.71 -4.95 6.82
CA GLU A 18 -8.00 -4.62 7.43
C GLU A 18 -8.65 -5.85 8.09
N SER A 19 -8.68 -6.99 7.38
CA SER A 19 -9.22 -8.25 7.92
C SER A 19 -8.42 -8.76 9.12
N THR A 20 -7.10 -8.62 9.10
CA THR A 20 -6.23 -9.02 10.22
C THR A 20 -6.51 -8.17 11.46
N ARG A 21 -6.67 -6.84 11.27
CA ARG A 21 -7.05 -5.93 12.35
C ARG A 21 -8.43 -6.26 12.92
N GLU A 22 -9.41 -6.50 12.06
CA GLU A 22 -10.77 -6.87 12.48
C GLU A 22 -10.83 -8.20 13.24
N ALA A 23 -9.93 -9.14 12.90
CA ALA A 23 -9.76 -10.40 13.62
C ALA A 23 -9.05 -10.25 14.98
N GLY A 24 -8.59 -9.05 15.35
CA GLY A 24 -7.83 -8.82 16.58
C GLY A 24 -6.39 -9.36 16.52
N LEU A 25 -5.84 -9.54 15.32
CA LEU A 25 -4.51 -10.09 15.07
C LEU A 25 -3.48 -9.04 14.65
N ALA A 26 -3.80 -7.74 14.82
CA ALA A 26 -2.96 -6.63 14.36
C ALA A 26 -1.54 -6.63 14.98
N ASP A 27 -1.38 -7.19 16.17
CA ASP A 27 -0.09 -7.26 16.87
C ASP A 27 0.77 -8.47 16.44
N GLN A 28 0.25 -9.34 15.56
CA GLN A 28 1.00 -10.48 15.06
C GLN A 28 1.90 -10.10 13.88
N GLU A 29 3.07 -10.74 13.82
CA GLU A 29 3.97 -10.59 12.68
C GLU A 29 3.34 -11.21 11.42
N LEU A 30 3.22 -10.41 10.36
CA LEU A 30 2.76 -10.84 9.05
C LEU A 30 3.91 -10.83 8.04
N VAL A 31 4.07 -11.93 7.31
CA VAL A 31 4.97 -12.01 6.15
C VAL A 31 4.15 -12.13 4.88
N ILE A 32 4.17 -11.09 4.06
CA ILE A 32 3.42 -11.01 2.79
C ILE A 32 4.37 -11.26 1.62
N PHE A 33 4.09 -12.28 0.82
CA PHE A 33 4.81 -12.57 -0.42
C PHE A 33 4.05 -12.00 -1.61
N ALA A 34 4.75 -11.27 -2.49
CA ALA A 34 4.22 -10.72 -3.73
C ALA A 34 5.28 -10.85 -4.84
N ASP A 35 4.85 -10.89 -6.09
CA ASP A 35 5.72 -10.91 -7.27
C ASP A 35 5.86 -9.52 -7.92
N SER A 36 4.95 -8.59 -7.65
CA SER A 36 5.06 -7.22 -8.14
C SER A 36 6.11 -6.42 -7.38
N GLN A 37 7.18 -6.09 -8.10
CA GLN A 37 8.18 -5.14 -7.63
C GLN A 37 7.57 -3.78 -7.29
N TYR A 38 6.49 -3.37 -7.95
CA TYR A 38 5.82 -2.10 -7.64
C TYR A 38 5.17 -2.16 -6.25
N VAL A 39 4.41 -3.23 -5.95
CA VAL A 39 3.77 -3.42 -4.64
C VAL A 39 4.82 -3.50 -3.54
N ILE A 40 5.83 -4.34 -3.73
CA ILE A 40 6.93 -4.51 -2.77
C ILE A 40 7.59 -3.16 -2.49
N ASN A 41 8.05 -2.45 -3.52
CA ASN A 41 8.78 -1.19 -3.31
C ASN A 41 7.86 -0.07 -2.79
N ALA A 42 6.58 -0.04 -3.18
CA ALA A 42 5.61 0.92 -2.65
C ALA A 42 5.52 0.79 -1.13
N LEU A 43 5.25 -0.41 -0.63
CA LEU A 43 5.02 -0.67 0.80
C LEU A 43 6.31 -0.64 1.63
N THR A 44 7.44 -1.13 1.09
CA THR A 44 8.68 -1.28 1.87
C THR A 44 9.63 -0.09 1.75
N LYS A 45 9.58 0.70 0.67
CA LYS A 45 10.58 1.76 0.40
C LYS A 45 9.98 3.15 0.20
N TRP A 46 8.89 3.27 -0.56
CA TRP A 46 8.45 4.57 -1.08
C TRP A 46 7.39 5.27 -0.23
N ILE A 47 6.51 4.52 0.43
CA ILE A 47 5.35 5.05 1.16
C ILE A 47 5.74 6.12 2.19
N ARG A 48 6.82 5.87 2.95
CA ARG A 48 7.37 6.84 3.92
C ARG A 48 7.81 8.15 3.26
N GLY A 49 8.45 8.07 2.10
CA GLY A 49 8.88 9.24 1.33
C GLY A 49 7.70 10.00 0.72
N TRP A 50 6.69 9.28 0.23
CA TRP A 50 5.46 9.87 -0.29
C TRP A 50 4.66 10.58 0.80
N LYS A 51 4.48 9.98 1.97
CA LYS A 51 3.83 10.60 3.14
C LYS A 51 4.50 11.93 3.51
N LYS A 52 5.84 11.95 3.61
CA LYS A 52 6.62 13.18 3.87
C LYS A 52 6.43 14.26 2.81
N LYS A 53 6.17 13.87 1.56
CA LYS A 53 5.92 14.78 0.42
C LYS A 53 4.43 15.03 0.16
N ASN A 54 3.57 14.83 1.17
CA ASN A 54 2.12 14.97 1.05
C ASN A 54 1.53 14.21 -0.15
N TRP A 55 2.01 12.98 -0.34
CA TRP A 55 1.58 12.05 -1.39
C TRP A 55 1.83 12.54 -2.81
N LYS A 56 2.95 13.24 -3.01
CA LYS A 56 3.41 13.72 -4.32
C LYS A 56 4.73 13.06 -4.73
N LYS A 57 4.86 12.82 -6.03
CA LYS A 57 6.11 12.42 -6.68
C LYS A 57 7.05 13.62 -6.82
N ALA A 58 8.28 13.36 -7.26
CA ALA A 58 9.29 14.41 -7.48
C ALA A 58 8.86 15.46 -8.54
N ASP A 59 8.03 15.07 -9.51
CA ASP A 59 7.45 15.95 -10.53
C ASP A 59 6.26 16.79 -10.02
N GLY A 60 5.96 16.75 -8.73
CA GLY A 60 4.84 17.46 -8.09
C GLY A 60 3.46 16.83 -8.31
N LYS A 61 3.35 15.81 -9.17
CA LYS A 61 2.08 15.12 -9.41
C LYS A 61 1.75 14.18 -8.23
N PRO A 62 0.47 13.89 -7.97
CA PRO A 62 0.08 12.86 -7.01
C PRO A 62 0.71 11.52 -7.34
N VAL A 63 0.98 10.73 -6.30
CA VAL A 63 1.36 9.32 -6.48
C VAL A 63 0.22 8.54 -7.12
N LEU A 64 0.58 7.51 -7.90
CA LEU A 64 -0.42 6.62 -8.47
C LEU A 64 -1.16 5.89 -7.33
N ASN A 65 -2.48 5.72 -7.48
CA ASN A 65 -3.33 5.11 -6.46
C ASN A 65 -3.21 5.78 -5.07
N LYS A 66 -3.08 7.12 -5.02
CA LYS A 66 -2.91 7.88 -3.78
C LYS A 66 -3.86 7.44 -2.66
N ASP A 67 -5.16 7.35 -2.93
CA ASP A 67 -6.13 7.01 -1.89
C ASP A 67 -5.87 5.63 -1.29
N LEU A 68 -5.49 4.66 -2.14
CA LEU A 68 -5.12 3.31 -1.70
C LEU A 68 -3.81 3.32 -0.88
N MET A 69 -2.83 4.13 -1.28
CA MET A 69 -1.58 4.29 -0.52
C MET A 69 -1.80 4.92 0.85
N VAL A 70 -2.70 5.90 0.95
CA VAL A 70 -3.08 6.53 2.21
C VAL A 70 -3.77 5.52 3.13
N ALA A 71 -4.67 4.69 2.59
CA ALA A 71 -5.32 3.63 3.36
C ALA A 71 -4.31 2.58 3.85
N LEU A 72 -3.42 2.11 2.97
CA LEU A 72 -2.35 1.17 3.34
C LEU A 72 -1.44 1.72 4.44
N ASP A 73 -1.02 2.99 4.36
CA ASP A 73 -0.20 3.64 5.39
C ASP A 73 -0.93 3.86 6.73
N LYS A 74 -2.26 3.76 6.74
CA LYS A 74 -3.05 3.84 7.98
C LYS A 74 -3.11 2.48 8.70
N GLU A 75 -3.11 1.39 7.95
CA GLU A 75 -3.18 0.02 8.50
C GLU A 75 -1.80 -0.58 8.80
N MET A 76 -0.70 0.09 8.43
CA MET A 76 0.69 -0.28 8.74
C MET A 76 1.28 0.56 9.87
#